data_AF-A0A3D1F339-F1
#
_entry.id   AF-A0A3D1F339-F1
#
_cell.length_a   1.000
_cell.length_b   1.000
_cell.length_c   1.000
_cell.angle_alpha   90.00
_cell.angle_beta   90.00
_cell.angle_gamma   90.00
#
_symmetry.space_group_name_H-M   'P 1'
#
loop_
_entity.id
_entity.type
_entity.pdbx_description
1 polymer ?
#
loop_
_entity_poly.entity_id
_entity_poly.type
_entity_poly.pdbx_seq_one_letter_code
_entity_poly.pdbx_strand_id
1 'polypeptide(L)'
;MTTDSVPVQTSLLANLMDLLQSGSVLLLSFEDLSGITYDYPQLALTERLRRHVRPFCEYAKHHVKGSHQCPLNKSLANRAAMDHGNEPLVGCCYLGLTDICRPLLYDGRVMGVFYFGSVIQKGQLQQARQAIGELPTHQSELKTALLRRIIKVPVVTSSQLKQAVEQLEQLIKTVELMLVGLSIPSGLYETHTSNRMAVENTRLFHPLIHRAVRIILEKHDQQLDLSVIASMLRCHPGYLSRLFR
;
A
#
# COMPACT_ATOMS: atom_id res chain seq x y z
N MET A 1 -3.94 38.48 12.17
CA MET A 1 -3.45 37.68 11.03
C MET A 1 -4.20 36.35 11.09
N THR A 2 -5.26 36.27 10.30
CA THR A 2 -6.09 35.07 10.15
C THR A 2 -5.24 34.00 9.49
N THR A 3 -5.04 32.87 10.17
CA THR A 3 -4.48 31.67 9.57
C THR A 3 -5.53 31.13 8.60
N ASP A 4 -5.44 31.54 7.34
CA ASP A 4 -6.19 30.90 6.27
C ASP A 4 -5.77 29.43 6.25
N SER A 5 -6.68 28.58 6.75
CA SER A 5 -6.55 27.14 6.64
C SER A 5 -6.57 26.81 5.16
N VAL A 6 -5.40 26.46 4.61
CA VAL A 6 -5.28 25.87 3.28
C VAL A 6 -6.31 24.74 3.19
N PRO A 7 -7.25 24.76 2.23
CA PRO A 7 -8.24 23.70 2.10
C PRO A 7 -7.49 22.38 1.99
N VAL A 8 -7.85 21.41 2.85
CA VAL A 8 -7.27 20.07 2.83
C VAL A 8 -7.59 19.47 1.48
N GLN A 9 -6.62 19.53 0.56
CA GLN A 9 -6.77 18.98 -0.77
C GLN A 9 -6.98 17.48 -0.61
N THR A 10 -8.19 17.02 -0.90
CA THR A 10 -8.56 15.62 -0.72
C THR A 10 -7.83 14.78 -1.76
N SER A 11 -7.17 13.72 -1.33
CA SER A 11 -6.47 12.80 -2.24
C SER A 11 -7.46 12.15 -3.19
N LEU A 12 -7.22 12.32 -4.50
CA LEU A 12 -8.04 11.72 -5.55
C LEU A 12 -7.94 10.19 -5.51
N LEU A 13 -6.75 9.65 -5.31
CA LEU A 13 -6.54 8.21 -5.20
C LEU A 13 -7.30 7.64 -4.00
N ALA A 14 -7.22 8.29 -2.83
CA ALA A 14 -7.94 7.84 -1.65
C ALA A 14 -9.46 7.83 -1.86
N ASN A 15 -10.00 8.89 -2.49
CA ASN A 15 -11.42 8.98 -2.81
C ASN A 15 -11.88 7.90 -3.77
N LEU A 16 -11.11 7.60 -4.83
CA LEU A 16 -11.42 6.54 -5.77
C LEU A 16 -11.41 5.16 -5.10
N MET A 17 -10.41 4.90 -4.26
CA MET A 17 -10.31 3.67 -3.50
C MET A 17 -11.51 3.49 -2.57
N ASP A 18 -11.91 4.55 -1.87
CA ASP A 18 -13.05 4.52 -0.96
C ASP A 18 -14.39 4.36 -1.68
N LEU A 19 -14.56 5.02 -2.83
CA LEU A 19 -15.74 4.86 -3.66
C LEU A 19 -15.90 3.40 -4.12
N LEU A 20 -14.82 2.79 -4.62
CA LEU A 20 -14.84 1.39 -5.06
C LEU A 20 -15.14 0.45 -3.88
N GLN A 21 -14.52 0.70 -2.72
CA GLN A 21 -14.73 -0.15 -1.54
C GLN A 21 -16.14 0.00 -0.95
N SER A 22 -16.79 1.17 -1.06
CA SER A 22 -18.10 1.43 -0.44
C SER A 22 -19.21 0.45 -0.88
N GLY A 23 -19.11 -0.11 -2.08
CA GLY A 23 -20.03 -1.12 -2.61
C GLY A 23 -19.62 -2.57 -2.34
N SER A 24 -18.58 -2.82 -1.55
CA SER A 24 -17.98 -4.14 -1.40
C SER A 24 -17.65 -4.49 0.05
N VAL A 25 -17.70 -5.79 0.36
CA VAL A 25 -17.20 -6.33 1.64
C VAL A 25 -15.69 -6.56 1.63
N LEU A 26 -15.06 -6.51 0.45
CA LEU A 26 -13.62 -6.62 0.29
C LEU A 26 -12.95 -5.32 0.76
N LEU A 27 -11.75 -5.44 1.31
CA LEU A 27 -10.94 -4.30 1.72
C LEU A 27 -9.89 -4.01 0.67
N LEU A 28 -9.81 -2.75 0.27
CA LEU A 28 -8.85 -2.25 -0.70
C LEU A 28 -7.68 -1.57 0.03
N SER A 29 -6.46 -1.89 -0.40
CA SER A 29 -5.27 -1.18 0.02
C SER A 29 -4.26 -1.10 -1.11
N PHE A 30 -3.36 -0.13 -1.02
CA PHE A 30 -2.25 0.05 -1.95
C PHE A 30 -0.95 0.06 -1.15
N GLU A 31 -0.05 -0.84 -1.51
CA GLU A 31 1.31 -0.81 -1.03
C GLU A 31 2.17 -0.01 -2.00
N ASP A 32 2.57 1.17 -1.57
CA ASP A 32 3.49 2.02 -2.32
C ASP A 32 4.90 1.41 -2.27
N LEU A 33 5.42 1.04 -3.44
CA LEU A 33 6.76 0.46 -3.59
C LEU A 33 7.77 1.45 -4.17
N SER A 34 7.33 2.68 -4.49
CA SER A 34 8.13 3.71 -5.14
C SER A 34 8.31 4.98 -4.29
N GLY A 35 7.41 5.21 -3.33
CA GLY A 35 7.33 6.45 -2.56
C GLY A 35 6.45 7.53 -3.21
N ILE A 36 5.84 7.25 -4.36
CA ILE A 36 5.05 8.23 -5.13
C ILE A 36 3.89 8.84 -4.32
N THR A 37 3.29 8.08 -3.39
CA THR A 37 2.15 8.55 -2.58
C THR A 37 2.54 9.59 -1.53
N TYR A 38 3.84 9.75 -1.25
CA TYR A 38 4.35 10.78 -0.31
C TYR A 38 4.62 12.12 -1.01
N ASP A 39 4.79 12.07 -2.32
CA ASP A 39 5.24 13.19 -3.14
C ASP A 39 4.11 13.99 -3.75
N TYR A 40 2.99 13.34 -4.05
CA TYR A 40 1.84 13.94 -4.72
C TYR A 40 0.62 13.92 -3.79
N PRO A 41 0.10 15.08 -3.35
CA PRO A 41 -1.08 15.15 -2.50
C PRO A 41 -2.30 14.42 -3.06
N GLN A 42 -2.47 14.42 -4.39
CA GLN A 42 -3.54 13.73 -5.11
C GLN A 42 -3.45 12.20 -5.00
N LEU A 43 -2.28 11.66 -4.67
CA LEU A 43 -2.00 10.24 -4.49
C LEU A 43 -1.84 9.84 -3.02
N ALA A 44 -1.92 10.80 -2.09
CA ALA A 44 -1.67 10.55 -0.68
C ALA A 44 -2.70 9.58 -0.10
N LEU A 45 -2.24 8.59 0.66
CA LEU A 45 -3.12 7.59 1.25
C LEU A 45 -3.23 7.75 2.76
N THR A 46 -4.43 7.52 3.29
CA THR A 46 -4.65 7.33 4.73
C THR A 46 -4.04 6.00 5.19
N GLU A 47 -3.80 5.86 6.48
CA GLU A 47 -3.18 4.65 7.03
C GLU A 47 -4.01 3.37 6.75
N ARG A 48 -5.34 3.50 6.75
CA ARG A 48 -6.27 2.42 6.39
C ARG A 48 -6.10 1.94 4.95
N LEU A 49 -5.79 2.84 4.02
CA LEU A 49 -5.61 2.51 2.60
C LEU A 49 -4.21 2.02 2.27
N ARG A 50 -3.23 2.18 3.18
CA ARG A 50 -1.87 1.65 3.02
C ARG A 50 -1.72 0.19 3.46
N ARG A 51 -2.63 -0.28 4.33
CA ARG A 51 -2.55 -1.60 4.94
C ARG A 51 -3.93 -2.23 5.08
N HIS A 52 -4.02 -3.54 4.85
CA HIS A 52 -5.21 -4.30 5.27
C HIS A 52 -5.46 -4.20 6.77
N VAL A 53 -6.59 -3.63 7.16
CA VAL A 53 -7.00 -3.39 8.57
C VAL A 53 -8.28 -4.14 8.95
N ARG A 54 -8.51 -5.35 8.44
CA ARG A 54 -9.62 -6.16 8.98
C ARG A 54 -9.32 -6.54 10.44
N PRO A 55 -10.30 -6.53 11.37
CA PRO A 55 -10.07 -6.94 12.76
C PRO A 55 -9.40 -8.31 12.93
N PHE A 56 -9.67 -9.26 12.03
CA PHE A 56 -8.96 -10.54 11.97
C PHE A 56 -7.46 -10.35 11.69
N CYS A 57 -7.12 -9.61 10.64
CA CYS A 57 -5.75 -9.33 10.23
C CYS A 57 -5.00 -8.48 11.27
N GLU A 58 -5.66 -7.50 11.87
CA GLU A 58 -5.09 -6.70 12.95
C GLU A 58 -4.77 -7.58 14.15
N TYR A 59 -5.71 -8.43 14.57
CA TYR A 59 -5.46 -9.36 15.66
C TYR A 59 -4.25 -10.26 15.37
N ALA A 60 -4.19 -10.87 14.19
CA ALA A 60 -3.07 -11.69 13.75
C ALA A 60 -1.75 -10.90 13.78
N LYS A 61 -1.69 -9.72 13.18
CA LYS A 61 -0.46 -8.90 13.14
C LYS A 61 0.05 -8.47 14.51
N HIS A 62 -0.84 -8.24 15.48
CA HIS A 62 -0.45 -7.80 16.84
C HIS A 62 -0.08 -8.97 17.76
N HIS A 63 -0.76 -10.12 17.61
CA HIS A 63 -0.67 -11.22 18.59
C HIS A 63 0.21 -12.36 18.12
N VAL A 64 0.47 -12.48 16.81
CA VAL A 64 1.51 -13.38 16.31
C VAL A 64 2.87 -12.69 16.49
N LYS A 65 3.22 -12.38 17.76
CA LYS A 65 4.49 -11.77 18.14
C LYS A 65 5.65 -12.60 17.59
N GLY A 66 6.57 -11.95 16.86
CA GLY A 66 7.74 -12.60 16.28
C GLY A 66 7.51 -13.33 14.95
N SER A 67 6.28 -13.42 14.44
CA SER A 67 6.08 -13.93 13.08
C SER A 67 6.38 -12.85 12.05
N HIS A 68 7.49 -13.03 11.33
CA HIS A 68 7.73 -12.30 10.08
C HIS A 68 6.78 -12.74 8.96
N GLN A 69 5.73 -13.51 9.26
CA GLN A 69 4.98 -14.28 8.28
C GLN A 69 3.99 -13.43 7.49
N CYS A 70 3.28 -12.48 8.12
CA CYS A 70 2.48 -11.49 7.38
C CYS A 70 3.36 -10.64 6.44
N PRO A 71 4.45 -10.00 6.90
CA PRO A 71 5.35 -9.25 6.03
C PRO A 71 6.03 -10.10 4.95
N LEU A 72 6.46 -11.33 5.27
CA LEU A 72 7.08 -12.27 4.33
C LEU A 72 6.08 -12.68 3.25
N ASN A 73 4.88 -13.13 3.64
CA ASN A 73 3.82 -13.49 2.70
C ASN A 73 3.48 -12.32 1.77
N LYS A 74 3.42 -11.09 2.30
CA LYS A 74 3.18 -9.89 1.50
C LYS A 74 4.32 -9.61 0.52
N SER A 75 5.57 -9.77 0.96
CA SER A 75 6.75 -9.60 0.09
C SER A 75 6.79 -10.63 -1.03
N LEU A 76 6.40 -11.88 -0.74
CA LEU A 76 6.24 -12.94 -1.74
C LEU A 76 5.10 -12.64 -2.72
N ALA A 77 3.96 -12.15 -2.22
CA ALA A 77 2.83 -11.74 -3.06
C ALA A 77 3.19 -10.55 -3.97
N ASN A 78 3.92 -9.56 -3.47
CA ASN A 78 4.44 -8.45 -4.28
C ASN A 78 5.35 -8.98 -5.39
N ARG A 79 6.31 -9.85 -5.04
CA ARG A 79 7.22 -10.43 -6.04
C ARG A 79 6.45 -11.17 -7.12
N ALA A 80 5.53 -12.05 -6.72
CA ALA A 80 4.70 -12.77 -7.67
C ALA A 80 3.89 -11.79 -8.56
N ALA A 81 3.28 -10.75 -7.98
CA ALA A 81 2.52 -9.76 -8.73
C ALA A 81 3.40 -9.01 -9.75
N MET A 82 4.64 -8.67 -9.37
CA MET A 82 5.61 -8.03 -10.28
C MET A 82 6.06 -8.97 -11.40
N ASP A 83 6.33 -10.23 -11.08
CA ASP A 83 6.79 -11.24 -12.05
C ASP A 83 5.68 -11.62 -13.05
N HIS A 84 4.42 -11.58 -12.62
CA HIS A 84 3.24 -11.83 -13.46
C HIS A 84 2.82 -10.61 -14.30
N GLY A 85 3.48 -9.46 -14.17
CA GLY A 85 3.19 -8.27 -14.95
C GLY A 85 1.80 -7.69 -14.65
N ASN A 86 1.02 -7.37 -15.69
CA ASN A 86 -0.27 -6.69 -15.52
C ASN A 86 -1.44 -7.62 -15.16
N GLU A 87 -1.20 -8.93 -15.04
CA GLU A 87 -2.25 -9.90 -14.74
C GLU A 87 -2.62 -9.90 -13.24
N PRO A 88 -3.91 -9.92 -12.89
CA PRO A 88 -4.33 -10.03 -11.50
C PRO A 88 -4.01 -11.42 -10.93
N LEU A 89 -3.41 -11.44 -9.76
CA LEU A 89 -3.20 -12.66 -8.98
C LEU A 89 -4.29 -12.80 -7.92
N VAL A 90 -4.99 -13.92 -7.92
CA VAL A 90 -5.95 -14.27 -6.86
C VAL A 90 -5.35 -15.41 -6.05
N GLY A 91 -5.11 -15.18 -4.76
CA GLY A 91 -4.45 -16.14 -3.91
C GLY A 91 -4.87 -16.03 -2.45
N CYS A 92 -4.45 -17.01 -1.66
CA CYS A 92 -4.69 -17.02 -0.22
C CYS A 92 -3.41 -16.67 0.53
N CYS A 93 -3.52 -15.86 1.58
CA CYS A 93 -2.42 -15.69 2.53
C CYS A 93 -2.24 -16.95 3.40
N TYR A 94 -1.15 -17.00 4.16
CA TYR A 94 -0.86 -18.12 5.08
C TYR A 94 -1.92 -18.37 6.17
N LEU A 95 -2.87 -17.45 6.39
CA LEU A 95 -4.01 -17.63 7.29
C LEU A 95 -5.32 -18.00 6.55
N GLY A 96 -5.23 -18.23 5.24
CA GLY A 96 -6.31 -18.67 4.37
C GLY A 96 -7.31 -17.59 3.96
N LEU A 97 -6.98 -16.30 4.11
CA LEU A 97 -7.79 -15.23 3.51
C LEU A 97 -7.41 -15.04 2.05
N THR A 98 -8.43 -14.87 1.20
CA THR A 98 -8.29 -14.59 -0.22
C THR A 98 -8.07 -13.10 -0.46
N ASP A 99 -7.07 -12.77 -1.27
CA ASP A 99 -6.75 -11.43 -1.75
C ASP A 99 -6.52 -11.45 -3.27
N ILE A 100 -6.96 -10.39 -3.94
CA ILE A 100 -6.59 -10.06 -5.32
C ILE A 100 -5.39 -9.11 -5.23
N CYS A 101 -4.29 -9.42 -5.90
CA CYS A 101 -3.08 -8.60 -5.96
C CYS A 101 -2.83 -8.20 -7.41
N ARG A 102 -2.61 -6.91 -7.69
CA ARG A 102 -2.26 -6.43 -9.03
C ARG A 102 -1.32 -5.23 -8.95
N PRO A 103 -0.19 -5.22 -9.69
CA PRO A 103 0.72 -4.09 -9.66
C PRO A 103 0.14 -2.89 -10.41
N LEU A 104 0.51 -1.70 -9.97
CA LEU A 104 0.37 -0.46 -10.73
C LEU A 104 1.63 -0.26 -11.54
N LEU A 105 1.52 -0.41 -12.86
CA LEU A 105 2.62 -0.19 -13.80
C LEU A 105 2.49 1.20 -14.41
N TYR A 106 3.57 1.96 -14.42
CA TYR A 106 3.64 3.26 -15.09
C TYR A 106 4.99 3.43 -15.74
N ASP A 107 4.99 3.63 -17.06
CA ASP A 107 6.21 3.78 -17.87
C ASP A 107 7.24 2.67 -17.63
N GLY A 108 6.77 1.41 -17.67
CA GLY A 108 7.60 0.21 -17.47
C GLY A 108 8.06 -0.02 -16.02
N ARG A 109 7.63 0.81 -15.06
CA ARG A 109 8.01 0.70 -13.64
C ARG A 109 6.84 0.28 -12.78
N VAL A 110 7.11 -0.52 -11.75
CA VAL A 110 6.10 -0.85 -10.73
C VAL A 110 6.09 0.24 -9.68
N MET A 111 5.00 0.99 -9.61
CA MET A 111 4.82 2.07 -8.63
C MET A 111 4.35 1.54 -7.27
N GLY A 112 3.64 0.42 -7.28
CA GLY A 112 3.14 -0.24 -6.09
C GLY A 112 2.22 -1.40 -6.44
N VAL A 113 1.62 -2.00 -5.42
CA VAL A 113 0.72 -3.15 -5.58
C VAL A 113 -0.60 -2.84 -4.90
N PHE A 114 -1.68 -2.94 -5.67
CA PHE A 114 -3.02 -2.93 -5.12
C PHE A 114 -3.38 -4.31 -4.60
N TYR A 115 -4.06 -4.31 -3.46
CA TYR A 115 -4.65 -5.48 -2.86
C TYR A 115 -6.13 -5.26 -2.60
N PHE A 116 -6.99 -6.16 -3.06
CA PHE A 116 -8.43 -6.10 -2.85
C PHE A 116 -8.95 -7.44 -2.35
N GLY A 117 -9.36 -7.51 -1.08
CA GLY A 117 -9.74 -8.79 -0.48
C GLY A 117 -9.90 -8.77 1.03
N SER A 118 -9.10 -9.61 1.70
CA SER A 118 -9.24 -9.99 3.10
C SER A 118 -10.60 -10.63 3.38
N VAL A 119 -10.97 -11.63 2.56
CA VAL A 119 -12.26 -12.34 2.61
C VAL A 119 -12.04 -13.86 2.57
N ILE A 120 -13.09 -14.64 2.78
CA ILE A 120 -13.09 -16.09 2.55
C ILE A 120 -13.87 -16.37 1.26
N GLN A 121 -13.29 -17.07 0.30
CA GLN A 121 -14.07 -17.58 -0.83
C GLN A 121 -15.00 -18.71 -0.36
N LYS A 122 -16.24 -18.72 -0.85
CA LYS A 122 -17.23 -19.76 -0.56
C LYS A 122 -16.63 -21.15 -0.86
N GLY A 123 -16.65 -22.03 0.13
CA GLY A 123 -16.04 -23.36 0.07
C GLY A 123 -14.62 -23.45 0.65
N GLN A 124 -13.94 -22.34 0.91
CA GLN A 124 -12.55 -22.32 1.41
C GLN A 124 -12.42 -22.11 2.94
N LEU A 125 -13.52 -21.96 3.68
CA LEU A 125 -13.47 -21.75 5.12
C LEU A 125 -12.72 -22.87 5.87
N GLN A 126 -12.89 -24.12 5.43
CA GLN A 126 -12.21 -25.26 6.04
C GLN A 126 -10.70 -25.25 5.75
N GLN A 127 -10.30 -24.86 4.55
CA GLN A 127 -8.89 -24.68 4.20
C GLN A 127 -8.25 -23.59 5.05
N ALA A 128 -8.96 -22.48 5.28
CA ALA A 128 -8.46 -21.41 6.13
C ALA A 128 -8.36 -21.82 7.60
N ARG A 129 -9.30 -22.62 8.11
CA ARG A 129 -9.20 -23.24 9.44
C ARG A 129 -8.01 -24.18 9.55
N GLN A 130 -7.75 -24.98 8.52
CA GLN A 130 -6.59 -25.87 8.46
C GLN A 130 -5.29 -25.07 8.49
N ALA A 131 -5.17 -24.01 7.68
CA ALA A 131 -4.00 -23.13 7.68
C ALA A 131 -3.72 -22.51 9.06
N ILE A 132 -4.76 -22.10 9.80
CA ILE A 132 -4.61 -21.66 11.20
C ILE A 132 -4.17 -22.81 12.11
N GLY A 133 -4.67 -24.02 11.89
CA GLY A 133 -4.30 -25.22 12.62
C GLY A 133 -2.82 -25.59 12.48
N GLU A 134 -2.24 -25.34 11.31
CA GLU A 134 -0.84 -25.60 10.95
C GLU A 134 0.17 -24.63 11.61
N LEU A 135 -0.29 -23.57 12.26
CA LEU A 135 0.60 -22.69 13.05
C LEU A 135 1.37 -23.51 14.12
N PRO A 136 2.51 -23.03 14.63
CA PRO A 136 3.27 -23.78 15.63
C PRO A 136 2.50 -24.07 16.93
N THR A 137 2.74 -25.23 17.56
CA THR A 137 1.99 -25.71 18.75
C THR A 137 2.10 -24.80 19.96
N HIS A 138 3.23 -24.09 20.12
CA HIS A 138 3.43 -23.11 21.20
C HIS A 138 2.51 -21.88 21.10
N GLN A 139 1.72 -21.76 20.03
CA GLN A 139 0.75 -20.69 19.79
C GLN A 139 -0.72 -21.13 19.97
N SER A 140 -0.99 -22.13 20.82
CA SER A 140 -2.32 -22.74 20.99
C SER A 140 -3.44 -21.75 21.33
N GLU A 141 -3.18 -20.77 22.21
CA GLU A 141 -4.13 -19.71 22.55
C GLU A 141 -4.45 -18.81 21.35
N LEU A 142 -3.40 -18.43 20.61
CA LEU A 142 -3.53 -17.63 19.38
C LEU A 142 -4.32 -18.38 18.31
N LYS A 143 -4.04 -19.67 18.08
CA LYS A 143 -4.82 -20.51 17.15
C LYS A 143 -6.30 -20.48 17.50
N THR A 144 -6.63 -20.73 18.77
CA THR A 144 -8.00 -20.73 19.27
C THR A 144 -8.66 -19.36 19.04
N ALA A 145 -7.93 -18.29 19.31
CA ALA A 145 -8.42 -16.94 19.12
C ALA A 145 -8.63 -16.57 17.63
N LEU A 146 -7.78 -17.04 16.73
CA LEU A 146 -7.91 -16.88 15.28
C LEU A 146 -9.08 -17.70 14.73
N LEU A 147 -9.24 -18.96 15.15
CA LEU A 147 -10.36 -19.83 14.77
C LEU A 147 -11.71 -19.26 15.19
N ARG A 148 -11.79 -18.56 16.33
CA ARG A 148 -13.01 -17.85 16.74
C ARG A 148 -13.28 -16.61 15.87
N ARG A 149 -12.24 -15.92 15.44
CA ARG A 149 -12.34 -14.66 14.67
C ARG A 149 -12.59 -14.89 13.19
N ILE A 150 -12.08 -15.98 12.61
CA ILE A 150 -12.23 -16.24 11.17
C ILE A 150 -13.70 -16.40 10.75
N ILE A 151 -14.57 -16.81 11.67
CA ILE A 151 -16.03 -16.92 11.46
C ILE A 151 -16.65 -15.55 11.13
N LYS A 152 -16.03 -14.45 11.58
CA LYS A 152 -16.50 -13.07 11.33
C LYS A 152 -15.95 -12.49 10.01
N VAL A 153 -15.09 -13.22 9.30
CA VAL A 153 -14.58 -12.76 8.01
C VAL A 153 -15.67 -12.96 6.95
N PRO A 154 -15.99 -11.94 6.13
CA PRO A 154 -17.00 -12.05 5.09
C PRO A 154 -16.69 -13.18 4.12
N VAL A 155 -17.72 -13.93 3.76
CA VAL A 155 -17.65 -14.97 2.74
C VAL A 155 -18.16 -14.40 1.42
N VAL A 156 -17.41 -14.60 0.34
CA VAL A 156 -17.75 -14.13 -1.00
C VAL A 156 -17.81 -15.28 -1.99
N THR A 157 -18.65 -15.15 -3.00
CA THR A 157 -18.75 -16.11 -4.10
C THR A 157 -17.63 -15.89 -5.14
N SER A 158 -17.39 -16.90 -5.98
CA SER A 158 -16.48 -16.75 -7.12
C SER A 158 -16.91 -15.64 -8.08
N SER A 159 -18.23 -15.40 -8.23
CA SER A 159 -18.74 -14.30 -9.06
C SER A 159 -18.38 -12.93 -8.48
N GLN A 160 -18.49 -12.77 -7.16
CA GLN A 160 -18.10 -11.52 -6.49
C GLN A 160 -16.59 -11.28 -6.58
N LEU A 161 -15.77 -12.33 -6.51
CA LEU A 161 -14.32 -12.22 -6.73
C LEU A 161 -13.99 -11.81 -8.17
N LYS A 162 -14.66 -12.38 -9.18
CA LYS A 162 -14.48 -11.98 -10.58
C LYS A 162 -14.86 -10.51 -10.79
N GLN A 163 -16.01 -10.08 -10.26
CA GLN A 163 -16.42 -8.68 -10.31
C GLN A 163 -15.39 -7.76 -9.62
N ALA A 164 -14.82 -8.19 -8.49
CA ALA A 164 -13.80 -7.42 -7.80
C ALA A 164 -12.49 -7.30 -8.60
N VAL A 165 -12.11 -8.33 -9.38
CA VAL A 165 -10.98 -8.26 -10.32
C VAL A 165 -11.25 -7.21 -11.40
N GLU A 166 -12.43 -7.21 -12.00
CA GLU A 166 -12.83 -6.23 -13.02
C GLU A 166 -12.86 -4.80 -12.46
N GLN A 167 -13.40 -4.62 -11.25
CA GLN A 167 -13.40 -3.32 -10.55
C GLN A 167 -11.97 -2.83 -10.30
N LEU A 168 -11.08 -3.71 -9.84
CA LEU A 168 -9.69 -3.37 -9.58
C LEU A 168 -8.96 -2.98 -10.88
N GLU A 169 -9.26 -3.65 -11.99
CA GLU A 169 -8.72 -3.28 -13.30
C GLU A 169 -9.12 -1.86 -13.71
N GLN A 170 -10.39 -1.50 -13.55
CA GLN A 170 -10.86 -0.15 -13.89
C GLN A 170 -10.22 0.91 -12.98
N LEU A 171 -10.05 0.61 -11.69
CA LEU A 171 -9.32 1.48 -10.78
C LEU A 171 -7.88 1.70 -11.27
N ILE A 172 -7.16 0.63 -11.58
CA ILE A 172 -5.76 0.74 -12.01
C ILE A 172 -5.64 1.56 -13.29
N LYS A 173 -6.46 1.30 -14.31
CA LYS A 173 -6.49 2.12 -15.54
C LYS A 173 -6.78 3.59 -15.24
N THR A 174 -7.70 3.87 -14.32
CA THR A 174 -8.00 5.24 -13.90
C THR A 174 -6.79 5.89 -13.23
N VAL A 175 -6.10 5.16 -12.36
CA VAL A 175 -4.89 5.65 -11.67
C VAL A 175 -3.75 5.86 -12.67
N GLU A 176 -3.54 4.96 -13.63
CA GLU A 176 -2.55 5.14 -14.70
C GLU A 176 -2.80 6.45 -15.48
N LEU A 177 -4.06 6.72 -15.85
CA LEU A 177 -4.44 7.98 -16.50
C LEU A 177 -4.22 9.19 -15.58
N MET A 178 -4.44 9.05 -14.27
CA MET A 178 -4.10 10.11 -13.32
C MET A 178 -2.60 10.37 -13.28
N LEU A 179 -1.75 9.34 -13.32
CA LEU A 179 -0.30 9.50 -13.36
C LEU A 179 0.15 10.25 -14.63
N VAL A 180 -0.45 9.92 -15.78
CA VAL A 180 -0.25 10.67 -17.03
C VAL A 180 -0.68 12.13 -16.86
N GLY A 181 -1.90 12.36 -16.36
CA GLY A 181 -2.45 13.71 -16.19
C GLY A 181 -1.68 14.58 -15.20
N LEU A 182 -1.04 13.97 -14.19
CA LEU A 182 -0.15 14.64 -13.24
C LEU A 182 1.26 14.85 -13.79
N SER A 183 1.57 14.36 -15.00
CA SER A 183 2.90 14.44 -15.62
C SER A 183 4.01 13.92 -14.70
N ILE A 184 3.77 12.77 -14.07
CA ILE A 184 4.73 12.17 -13.13
C ILE A 184 6.01 11.79 -13.88
N PRO A 185 7.20 12.28 -13.45
CA PRO A 185 8.47 11.86 -14.00
C PRO A 185 8.86 10.48 -13.43
N SER A 186 8.35 9.42 -14.05
CA SER A 186 8.57 8.00 -13.69
C SER A 186 10.05 7.67 -13.43
N GLY A 187 10.98 8.28 -14.17
CA GLY A 187 12.42 8.07 -14.06
C GLY A 187 13.04 8.45 -12.71
N LEU A 188 12.34 9.24 -11.88
CA LEU A 188 12.78 9.60 -10.52
C LEU A 188 12.42 8.53 -9.46
N TYR A 189 11.66 7.50 -9.85
CA TYR A 189 11.17 6.47 -8.94
C TYR A 189 11.81 5.11 -9.20
N GLU A 190 12.26 4.43 -8.15
CA GLU A 190 12.74 3.06 -8.19
C GLU A 190 11.70 2.10 -7.56
N THR A 191 11.56 0.91 -8.14
CA THR A 191 10.69 -0.13 -7.58
C THR A 191 11.44 -0.87 -6.48
N HIS A 192 10.88 -0.91 -5.28
CA HIS A 192 11.42 -1.71 -4.17
C HIS A 192 10.58 -2.97 -3.92
N THR A 193 11.23 -4.12 -3.73
CA THR A 193 10.56 -5.43 -3.57
C THR A 193 9.83 -5.62 -2.24
N SER A 194 10.07 -4.74 -1.27
CA SER A 194 9.33 -4.72 -0.01
C SER A 194 9.25 -3.31 0.56
N ASN A 195 8.22 -3.07 1.36
CA ASN A 195 8.08 -1.86 2.15
C ASN A 195 9.23 -1.66 3.16
N ARG A 196 10.22 -2.56 3.27
CA ARG A 196 11.39 -2.35 4.13
C ARG A 196 12.13 -1.09 3.74
N MET A 197 12.28 -0.78 2.44
CA MET A 197 12.79 0.53 2.08
C MET A 197 11.75 1.62 2.24
N ALA A 198 10.43 1.45 2.14
CA ALA A 198 9.53 2.55 2.50
C ALA A 198 9.52 2.86 4.01
N VAL A 199 9.73 1.85 4.88
CA VAL A 199 9.78 1.93 6.35
C VAL A 199 11.18 2.32 6.87
N GLU A 200 12.24 1.83 6.23
CA GLU A 200 13.62 2.27 6.44
C GLU A 200 13.88 3.61 5.74
N ASN A 201 13.22 3.95 4.61
CA ASN A 201 13.15 5.30 4.03
C ASN A 201 12.17 6.20 4.78
N THR A 202 11.20 5.72 5.56
CA THR A 202 10.52 6.64 6.51
C THR A 202 11.47 7.06 7.63
N ARG A 203 12.53 6.26 7.90
CA ARG A 203 13.62 6.60 8.82
C ARG A 203 14.81 7.30 8.14
N LEU A 204 15.08 7.04 6.86
CA LEU A 204 16.23 7.57 6.10
C LEU A 204 15.89 8.75 5.18
N PHE A 205 14.63 8.90 4.78
CA PHE A 205 14.13 10.02 3.97
C PHE A 205 12.84 10.56 4.58
N HIS A 206 12.99 11.41 5.59
CA HIS A 206 11.92 12.33 5.99
C HIS A 206 11.30 12.93 4.71
N PRO A 207 9.97 13.02 4.54
CA PRO A 207 9.34 13.42 3.26
C PRO A 207 9.91 14.70 2.64
N LEU A 208 10.42 15.60 3.47
CA LEU A 208 11.18 16.78 3.03
C LEU A 208 12.51 16.47 2.34
N ILE A 209 13.26 15.45 2.77
CA ILE A 209 14.49 15.00 2.11
C ILE A 209 14.16 14.44 0.73
N HIS A 210 13.11 13.61 0.61
CA HIS A 210 12.71 13.05 -0.69
C HIS A 210 12.35 14.17 -1.68
N ARG A 211 11.51 15.12 -1.24
CA ARG A 211 11.16 16.29 -2.05
C ARG A 211 12.37 17.20 -2.32
N ALA A 212 13.32 17.30 -1.40
CA ALA A 212 14.55 18.07 -1.59
C ALA A 212 15.44 17.42 -2.66
N VAL A 213 15.68 16.11 -2.58
CA VAL A 213 16.42 15.35 -3.60
C VAL A 213 15.75 15.50 -4.96
N ARG A 214 14.41 15.43 -5.02
CA ARG A 214 13.67 15.66 -6.25
C ARG A 214 13.89 17.06 -6.83
N ILE A 215 13.79 18.11 -6.01
CA ILE A 215 14.10 19.49 -6.44
C ILE A 215 15.53 19.59 -6.99
N ILE A 216 16.49 18.93 -6.33
CA ILE A 216 17.88 18.89 -6.78
C ILE A 216 17.99 18.22 -8.15
N LEU A 217 17.33 17.08 -8.36
CA LEU A 217 17.38 16.34 -9.64
C LEU A 217 16.65 17.09 -10.76
N GLU A 218 15.47 17.66 -10.49
CA GLU A 218 14.65 18.39 -11.46
C GLU A 218 15.26 19.72 -11.89
N LYS A 219 16.05 20.36 -11.02
CA LYS A 219 16.63 21.69 -11.24
C LYS A 219 18.16 21.69 -11.09
N HIS A 220 18.79 20.56 -11.41
CA HIS A 220 20.25 20.39 -11.26
C HIS A 220 21.07 21.34 -12.16
N ASP A 221 20.43 21.90 -13.19
CA ASP A 221 20.97 22.91 -14.10
C ASP A 221 20.91 24.34 -13.52
N GLN A 222 20.24 24.54 -12.38
CA GLN A 222 20.12 25.82 -11.68
C GLN A 222 21.07 25.89 -10.49
N GLN A 223 21.47 27.11 -10.09
CA GLN A 223 22.13 27.30 -8.80
C GLN A 223 21.14 27.06 -7.67
N LEU A 224 21.19 25.86 -7.10
CA LEU A 224 20.44 25.47 -5.92
C LEU A 224 21.36 25.52 -4.69
N ASP A 225 20.94 26.27 -3.68
CA ASP A 225 21.49 26.16 -2.34
C ASP A 225 20.44 25.60 -1.36
N LEU A 226 20.88 25.24 -0.16
CA LEU A 226 20.01 24.68 0.87
C LEU A 226 18.86 25.64 1.25
N SER A 227 19.10 26.95 1.21
CA SER A 227 18.10 27.97 1.56
C SER A 227 16.99 28.05 0.52
N VAL A 228 17.36 27.96 -0.77
CA VAL A 228 16.43 27.90 -1.90
C VAL A 228 15.56 26.66 -1.81
N ILE A 229 16.17 25.49 -1.60
CA ILE A 229 15.42 24.22 -1.49
C ILE A 229 14.49 24.25 -0.27
N ALA A 230 14.98 24.74 0.88
CA ALA A 230 14.17 24.85 2.09
C ALA A 230 12.99 25.82 1.92
N SER A 231 13.19 26.94 1.23
CA SER A 231 12.14 27.88 0.87
C SER A 231 11.07 27.22 -0.03
N MET A 232 11.50 26.51 -1.07
CA MET A 232 10.59 25.75 -1.96
C MET A 232 9.78 24.70 -1.20
N LEU A 233 10.37 24.09 -0.17
CA LEU A 233 9.73 23.09 0.68
C LEU A 233 8.97 23.68 1.88
N ARG A 234 8.97 25.01 2.04
CA ARG A 234 8.34 25.74 3.16
C ARG A 234 8.82 25.23 4.52
N CYS A 235 10.12 24.95 4.65
CA CYS A 235 10.74 24.52 5.90
C CYS A 235 11.97 25.37 6.24
N HIS A 236 12.42 25.32 7.49
CA HIS A 236 13.63 26.06 7.89
C HIS A 236 14.89 25.36 7.35
N PRO A 237 15.88 26.07 6.77
CA PRO A 237 17.08 25.46 6.21
C PRO A 237 17.85 24.59 7.21
N GLY A 238 17.98 25.04 8.45
CA GLY A 238 18.61 24.27 9.53
C GLY A 238 17.80 23.04 9.99
N TYR A 239 16.49 22.99 9.73
CA TYR A 239 15.71 21.77 9.92
C TYR A 239 15.98 20.79 8.78
N LEU A 240 15.92 21.26 7.53
CA LEU A 240 16.24 20.45 6.36
C LEU A 240 17.65 19.87 6.42
N SER A 241 18.65 20.66 6.80
CA SER A 241 20.04 20.18 6.97
C SER A 241 20.16 19.05 7.97
N ARG A 242 19.44 19.12 9.10
CA ARG A 242 19.45 18.07 10.13
C ARG A 242 18.79 16.79 9.66
N LEU A 243 17.87 16.88 8.71
CA LEU A 243 17.25 15.71 8.11
C LEU A 243 18.25 14.96 7.19
N PHE A 244 19.14 15.68 6.49
CA PHE A 244 20.18 15.10 5.62
C PHE A 244 21.43 14.56 6.35
N ARG A 245 21.55 14.75 7.67
CA ARG A 245 22.69 14.30 8.48
C ARG A 245 22.38 12.98 9.18
#